data_AF-A0A0X3Q4G2-F1
#
_entry.id   AF-A0A0X3Q4G2-F1
#
_cell.length_a   1.000
_cell.length_b   1.000
_cell.length_c   1.000
_cell.angle_alpha   90.00
_cell.angle_beta   90.00
_cell.angle_gamma   90.00
#
_symmetry.space_group_name_H-M   'P 1'
#
loop_
_entity.id
_entity.type
_entity.pdbx_description
1 polymer ?
#
loop_
_entity_poly.entity_id
_entity_poly.type
_entity_poly.pdbx_seq_one_letter_code
_entity_poly.pdbx_strand_id
1 'polypeptide(L)'
;WAAIVSWGDVNDREMLECQSQIVKYTCDTMGDFIRPLNRYHNLFLMVDDGLRYMHPNSKIRQFRLRLEQALSEHLSGKSGVQNNLPRCSITVLVGGDYKSLLEIQARVNAGMPCVVCIGTGMAADILYLARQLSEKDSDKKLRMSAYLKRRLAARLSRISDAPDDTDEAIGLISRLVSNEQLLTFCNTLARGSFAE
;
A
#
# COMPACT_ATOMS: atom_id res chain seq x y z
N TRP A 1 0.24 16.80 5.98
CA TRP A 1 0.33 15.48 5.32
C TRP A 1 0.65 15.70 3.86
N ALA A 2 1.70 15.06 3.33
CA ALA A 2 2.11 15.18 1.94
C ALA A 2 1.50 14.05 1.09
N ALA A 3 1.09 14.37 -0.13
CA ALA A 3 0.65 13.39 -1.12
C ALA A 3 1.71 13.25 -2.22
N ILE A 4 1.96 12.01 -2.64
CA ILE A 4 2.77 11.72 -3.83
C ILE A 4 1.79 11.29 -4.91
N VAL A 5 1.78 12.02 -6.03
CA VAL A 5 0.83 11.84 -7.13
C VAL A 5 1.57 11.77 -8.46
N SER A 6 0.97 11.09 -9.43
CA SER A 6 1.48 11.06 -10.81
C SER A 6 1.07 12.36 -11.49
N TRP A 7 2.01 13.08 -12.09
CA TRP A 7 1.74 14.29 -12.86
C TRP A 7 0.80 14.02 -14.04
N GLY A 8 0.90 12.82 -14.63
CA GLY A 8 0.06 12.39 -15.73
C GLY A 8 -1.41 12.18 -15.38
N ASP A 9 -1.70 12.09 -14.08
CA ASP A 9 -3.03 11.80 -13.53
C ASP A 9 -3.65 13.03 -12.85
N VAL A 10 -2.93 14.15 -12.81
CA VAL A 10 -3.46 15.44 -12.34
C VAL A 10 -4.38 16.01 -13.41
N ASN A 11 -5.63 16.20 -13.05
CA ASN A 11 -6.64 16.84 -13.90
C ASN A 11 -6.47 18.35 -13.89
N ASP A 12 -6.79 19.01 -15.02
CA ASP A 12 -6.64 20.45 -15.20
C ASP A 12 -5.21 20.96 -14.87
N ARG A 13 -4.21 20.13 -15.17
CA ARG A 13 -2.81 20.37 -14.77
C ARG A 13 -2.19 21.57 -15.46
N GLU A 14 -2.69 21.95 -16.63
CA GLU A 14 -2.29 23.14 -17.38
C GLU A 14 -2.50 24.42 -16.57
N MET A 15 -3.41 24.43 -15.59
CA MET A 15 -3.56 25.53 -14.64
C MET A 15 -2.33 25.68 -13.72
N LEU A 16 -1.58 24.61 -13.51
CA LEU A 16 -0.41 24.55 -12.63
C LEU A 16 0.90 24.70 -13.43
N GLU A 17 0.87 24.47 -14.74
CA GLU A 17 2.04 24.55 -15.63
C GLU A 17 2.56 25.98 -15.75
N CYS A 18 3.88 26.14 -15.62
CA CYS A 18 4.60 27.41 -15.79
C CYS A 18 4.12 28.54 -14.86
N GLN A 19 3.57 28.20 -13.70
CA GLN A 19 3.11 29.17 -12.72
C GLN A 19 4.16 29.38 -11.63
N SER A 20 4.61 30.62 -11.48
CA SER A 20 5.51 31.04 -10.38
C SER A 20 4.75 31.70 -9.22
N GLN A 21 3.43 31.70 -9.30
CA GLN A 21 2.52 32.48 -8.46
C GLN A 21 1.50 31.58 -7.77
N ILE A 22 0.78 32.12 -6.80
CA ILE A 22 -0.33 31.41 -6.15
C ILE A 22 -1.44 31.22 -7.17
N VAL A 23 -1.81 29.97 -7.42
CA VAL A 23 -2.92 29.61 -8.32
C VAL A 23 -4.06 29.00 -7.53
N LYS A 24 -5.28 29.43 -7.85
CA LYS A 24 -6.50 28.78 -7.37
C LYS A 24 -6.79 27.58 -8.27
N TYR A 25 -6.33 26.41 -7.86
CA TYR A 25 -6.64 25.17 -8.55
C TYR A 25 -8.15 24.84 -8.44
N THR A 26 -8.81 24.73 -9.58
CA THR A 26 -10.19 24.29 -9.71
C THR A 26 -10.23 23.20 -10.76
N CYS A 27 -10.83 22.07 -10.42
CA CYS A 27 -10.94 20.95 -11.33
C CYS A 27 -12.41 20.69 -11.65
N ASP A 28 -12.71 20.48 -12.93
CA ASP A 28 -14.03 20.01 -13.33
C ASP A 28 -14.15 18.53 -12.98
N THR A 29 -14.87 18.25 -11.89
CA THR A 29 -15.03 16.87 -11.43
C THR A 29 -15.96 16.05 -12.32
N MET A 30 -16.64 16.69 -13.28
CA MET A 30 -17.61 16.06 -14.18
C MET A 30 -18.66 15.25 -13.39
N GLY A 31 -19.16 15.76 -12.27
CA GLY A 31 -20.07 14.98 -11.41
C GLY A 31 -19.40 13.78 -10.74
N ASP A 32 -18.19 14.00 -10.21
CA ASP A 32 -17.35 13.05 -9.46
C ASP A 32 -16.76 11.88 -10.28
N PHE A 33 -16.90 11.88 -11.61
CA PHE A 33 -16.18 10.96 -12.48
C PHE A 33 -14.67 11.20 -12.44
N ILE A 34 -14.26 12.44 -12.21
CA ILE A 34 -12.87 12.86 -12.12
C ILE A 34 -12.54 13.22 -10.68
N ARG A 35 -11.48 12.61 -10.13
CA ARG A 35 -11.01 12.93 -8.78
C ARG A 35 -9.98 14.06 -8.82
N PRO A 36 -10.27 15.24 -8.22
CA PRO A 36 -9.32 16.33 -8.14
C PRO A 36 -8.21 16.04 -7.12
N LEU A 37 -7.16 16.87 -7.12
CA LEU A 37 -6.21 16.90 -6.02
C LEU A 37 -6.95 17.14 -4.69
N ASN A 38 -6.64 16.31 -3.68
CA ASN A 38 -7.33 16.38 -2.40
C ASN A 38 -6.92 17.63 -1.60
N ARG A 39 -7.87 18.55 -1.41
CA ARG A 39 -7.72 19.82 -0.69
C ARG A 39 -7.22 19.74 0.76
N TYR A 40 -7.22 18.56 1.37
CA TYR A 40 -6.77 18.36 2.76
C TYR A 40 -5.28 18.00 2.86
N HIS A 41 -4.56 17.89 1.73
CA HIS A 41 -3.10 17.79 1.74
C HIS A 41 -2.46 19.18 1.75
N ASN A 42 -1.35 19.29 2.49
CA ASN A 42 -0.59 20.54 2.59
C ASN A 42 0.53 20.62 1.55
N LEU A 43 0.90 19.49 0.97
CA LEU A 43 2.02 19.36 0.05
C LEU A 43 1.72 18.26 -0.97
N PHE A 44 2.04 18.52 -2.23
CA PHE A 44 2.00 17.54 -3.30
C PHE A 44 3.40 17.38 -3.90
N LEU A 45 3.88 16.14 -3.98
CA LEU A 45 5.02 15.77 -4.81
C LEU A 45 4.46 15.15 -6.09
N MET A 46 4.62 15.85 -7.21
CA MET A 46 4.13 15.44 -8.52
C MET A 46 5.25 14.73 -9.27
N VAL A 47 5.07 13.44 -9.53
CA VAL A 47 6.05 12.59 -10.23
C VAL A 47 5.71 12.56 -11.70
N ASP A 48 6.58 13.12 -12.55
CA ASP A 48 6.44 13.02 -14.00
C ASP A 48 7.35 11.90 -14.55
N ASP A 49 6.73 10.91 -15.16
CA ASP A 49 7.38 9.82 -15.89
C ASP A 49 7.02 9.84 -17.40
N GLY A 50 6.38 10.91 -17.86
CA GLY A 50 5.90 11.07 -19.23
C GLY A 50 4.61 10.31 -19.55
N LEU A 51 4.10 9.47 -18.64
CA LEU A 51 2.87 8.70 -18.83
C LEU A 51 1.64 9.49 -18.39
N ARG A 52 0.46 9.09 -18.85
CA ARG A 52 -0.82 9.81 -18.67
C ARG A 52 -1.97 8.85 -18.42
N TYR A 53 -3.07 9.33 -17.82
CA TYR A 53 -4.34 8.60 -17.71
C TYR A 53 -4.26 7.28 -16.95
N MET A 54 -3.73 7.31 -15.73
CA MET A 54 -3.58 6.16 -14.81
C MET A 54 -2.83 5.00 -15.47
N HIS A 55 -1.83 5.33 -16.28
CA HIS A 55 -1.12 4.35 -17.10
C HIS A 55 -0.57 3.19 -16.23
N PRO A 56 -0.77 1.92 -16.62
CA PRO A 56 -0.39 0.76 -15.80
C PRO A 56 1.11 0.71 -15.49
N ASN A 57 1.94 1.28 -16.37
CA ASN A 57 3.40 1.33 -16.21
C ASN A 57 3.90 2.58 -15.44
N SER A 58 3.02 3.34 -14.79
CA SER A 58 3.44 4.51 -14.01
C SER A 58 4.44 4.12 -12.93
N LYS A 59 5.50 4.91 -12.81
CA LYS A 59 6.61 4.71 -11.86
C LYS A 59 6.36 5.34 -10.50
N ILE A 60 5.19 5.95 -10.27
CA ILE A 60 4.84 6.63 -9.01
C ILE A 60 5.08 5.74 -7.77
N ARG A 61 4.71 4.46 -7.85
CA ARG A 61 4.88 3.50 -6.73
C ARG A 61 6.35 3.20 -6.45
N GLN A 62 7.14 3.01 -7.50
CA GLN A 62 8.58 2.77 -7.39
C GLN A 62 9.30 4.01 -6.83
N PHE A 63 8.90 5.21 -7.28
CA PHE A 63 9.39 6.46 -6.75
C PHE A 63 9.09 6.59 -5.24
N ARG A 64 7.83 6.34 -4.86
CA ARG A 64 7.39 6.39 -3.46
C ARG A 64 8.19 5.45 -2.57
N LEU A 65 8.35 4.19 -2.98
CA LEU A 65 9.14 3.22 -2.23
C LEU A 65 10.60 3.68 -2.05
N ARG A 66 11.26 4.12 -3.13
CA ARG A 66 12.65 4.60 -3.09
C ARG A 66 12.81 5.84 -2.22
N LEU A 67 11.86 6.78 -2.29
CA LEU A 67 11.86 7.97 -1.45
C LEU A 67 11.72 7.59 0.03
N GLU A 68 10.77 6.70 0.36
CA GLU A 68 10.56 6.23 1.73
C GLU A 68 11.80 5.49 2.28
N GLN A 69 12.49 4.70 1.44
CA GLN A 69 13.77 4.06 1.78
C GLN A 69 14.88 5.09 2.03
N ALA A 70 15.10 6.02 1.09
CA ALA A 70 16.13 7.04 1.22
C ALA A 70 15.92 7.94 2.45
N LEU A 71 14.66 8.28 2.76
CA LEU A 71 14.32 9.01 3.98
C LEU A 71 14.63 8.19 5.24
N SER A 72 14.32 6.89 5.23
CA SER A 72 14.60 6.00 6.35
C SER A 72 16.11 5.86 6.59
N GLU A 73 16.90 5.71 5.53
CA GLU A 73 18.37 5.63 5.59
C GLU A 73 18.98 6.94 6.07
N HIS A 74 18.56 8.07 5.51
CA HIS A 74 19.05 9.40 5.87
C HIS A 74 18.80 9.74 7.33
N LEU A 75 17.61 9.39 7.84
CA LEU A 75 17.26 9.63 9.24
C LEU A 75 18.02 8.70 10.19
N SER A 76 18.25 7.45 9.77
CA SER A 76 19.05 6.50 10.53
C SER A 76 20.53 6.90 10.61
N GLY A 77 21.11 7.40 9.50
CA GLY A 77 22.53 7.78 9.43
C GLY A 77 22.90 9.08 10.15
N LYS A 78 21.93 9.96 10.43
CA LYS A 78 22.15 11.20 11.20
C LYS A 78 22.15 10.99 12.70
N SER A 79 21.58 9.89 13.19
CA SER A 79 21.66 9.50 14.59
C SER A 79 23.01 8.82 14.81
N GLY A 80 23.99 9.53 15.36
CA GLY A 80 25.25 8.94 15.86
C GLY A 80 25.05 7.91 16.99
N VAL A 81 23.81 7.55 17.32
CA VAL A 81 23.42 6.51 18.24
C VAL A 81 22.96 5.30 17.43
N GLN A 82 23.83 4.28 17.38
CA GLN A 82 23.63 3.01 16.67
C GLN A 82 22.46 2.14 17.18
N ASN A 83 21.75 2.55 18.24
CA ASN A 83 20.73 1.73 18.86
C ASN A 83 19.41 2.51 18.98
N ASN A 84 18.37 1.98 18.32
CA ASN A 84 16.94 2.27 18.52
C ASN A 84 16.31 3.49 17.83
N LEU A 85 16.72 3.86 16.60
CA LEU A 85 15.82 4.67 15.78
C LEU A 85 14.74 3.77 15.16
N PRO A 86 13.44 3.97 15.46
CA PRO A 86 12.38 3.17 14.86
C PRO A 86 12.41 3.34 13.34
N ARG A 87 12.19 2.24 12.60
CA ARG A 87 12.05 2.27 11.14
C ARG A 87 11.11 3.43 10.77
N CYS A 88 11.61 4.41 10.04
CA CYS A 88 10.93 5.70 9.88
C CYS A 88 9.63 5.63 9.06
N SER A 89 9.39 4.52 8.37
CA SER A 89 8.19 4.34 7.55
C SER A 89 7.45 3.07 7.94
N ILE A 90 6.16 3.25 8.28
CA ILE A 90 5.19 2.19 8.53
C ILE A 90 4.09 2.36 7.49
N THR A 91 3.73 1.27 6.83
CA THR A 91 2.60 1.27 5.88
C THR A 91 1.35 0.77 6.56
N VAL A 92 0.24 1.44 6.33
CA VAL A 92 -1.08 1.03 6.86
C VAL A 92 -1.96 0.63 5.68
N LEU A 93 -2.38 -0.65 5.66
CA LEU A 93 -3.33 -1.17 4.69
C LEU A 93 -4.75 -1.07 5.24
N VAL A 94 -5.59 -0.31 4.55
CA VAL A 94 -7.02 -0.15 4.82
C VAL A 94 -7.79 -0.55 3.55
N GLY A 95 -8.54 -1.64 3.62
CA GLY A 95 -9.21 -2.23 2.46
C GLY A 95 -8.18 -2.71 1.41
N GLY A 96 -8.22 -2.08 0.23
CA GLY A 96 -7.24 -2.26 -0.83
C GLY A 96 -7.64 -3.26 -1.91
N ASP A 97 -7.01 -3.13 -3.07
CA ASP A 97 -7.16 -3.98 -4.26
C ASP A 97 -5.98 -4.98 -4.39
N TYR A 98 -5.91 -5.74 -5.49
CA TYR A 98 -4.77 -6.64 -5.72
C TYR A 98 -3.45 -5.88 -5.85
N LYS A 99 -3.49 -4.72 -6.50
CA LYS A 99 -2.36 -3.80 -6.59
C LYS A 99 -1.85 -3.36 -5.21
N SER A 100 -2.70 -3.29 -4.20
CA SER A 100 -2.32 -3.01 -2.82
C SER A 100 -1.54 -4.17 -2.19
N LEU A 101 -1.85 -5.43 -2.53
CA LEU A 101 -1.07 -6.59 -2.10
C LEU A 101 0.35 -6.58 -2.68
N LEU A 102 0.49 -6.22 -3.96
CA LEU A 102 1.81 -6.06 -4.60
C LEU A 102 2.63 -4.95 -3.92
N GLU A 103 1.97 -3.86 -3.55
CA GLU A 103 2.56 -2.70 -2.89
C GLU A 103 3.02 -3.02 -1.46
N ILE A 104 2.29 -3.89 -0.74
CA ILE A 104 2.71 -4.44 0.55
C ILE A 104 3.89 -5.39 0.37
N GLN A 105 3.88 -6.26 -0.64
CA GLN A 105 5.00 -7.16 -0.91
C GLN A 105 6.30 -6.41 -1.21
N ALA A 106 6.23 -5.34 -2.00
CA ALA A 106 7.38 -4.50 -2.31
C ALA A 106 7.97 -3.87 -1.03
N ARG A 107 7.11 -3.41 -0.12
CA ARG A 107 7.54 -2.83 1.17
C ARG A 107 8.08 -3.84 2.16
N VAL A 108 7.44 -5.00 2.28
CA VAL A 108 7.95 -6.10 3.09
C VAL A 108 9.32 -6.54 2.59
N ASN A 109 9.53 -6.62 1.27
CA ASN A 109 10.84 -6.92 0.68
C ASN A 109 11.89 -5.84 0.97
N ALA A 110 11.45 -4.58 1.09
CA ALA A 110 12.30 -3.45 1.50
C ALA A 110 12.54 -3.38 3.02
N GLY A 111 12.08 -4.37 3.80
CA GLY A 111 12.25 -4.38 5.26
C GLY A 111 11.32 -3.42 6.01
N MET A 112 10.28 -2.91 5.35
CA MET A 112 9.37 -1.90 5.91
C MET A 112 8.17 -2.58 6.59
N PRO A 113 7.88 -2.24 7.86
CA PRO A 113 6.74 -2.80 8.58
C PRO A 113 5.42 -2.32 7.97
N CYS A 114 4.46 -3.25 7.91
CA CYS A 114 3.14 -3.07 7.37
C CYS A 114 2.09 -3.48 8.42
N VAL A 115 1.15 -2.58 8.69
CA VAL A 115 0.00 -2.79 9.57
C VAL A 115 -1.23 -3.00 8.70
N VAL A 116 -1.92 -4.13 8.88
CA VAL A 116 -3.16 -4.46 8.20
C VAL A 116 -4.33 -4.20 9.14
N CYS A 117 -5.21 -3.27 8.77
CA CYS A 117 -6.42 -2.96 9.53
C CYS A 117 -7.51 -3.98 9.19
N ILE A 118 -7.80 -4.90 10.12
CA ILE A 118 -8.80 -5.95 9.89
C ILE A 118 -10.22 -5.39 9.94
N GLY A 119 -11.15 -6.00 9.20
CA GLY A 119 -12.54 -5.56 9.09
C GLY A 119 -12.74 -4.40 8.13
N THR A 120 -11.69 -3.98 7.41
CA THR A 120 -11.75 -2.92 6.41
C THR A 120 -12.04 -3.44 4.99
N GLY A 121 -12.20 -4.76 4.83
CA GLY A 121 -12.60 -5.40 3.57
C GLY A 121 -11.44 -5.76 2.64
N MET A 122 -11.80 -6.35 1.49
CA MET A 122 -10.95 -6.58 0.31
C MET A 122 -9.56 -7.16 0.64
N ALA A 123 -8.46 -6.54 0.19
CA ALA A 123 -7.10 -7.05 0.38
C ALA A 123 -6.73 -7.26 1.86
N ALA A 124 -7.10 -6.33 2.74
CA ALA A 124 -6.83 -6.42 4.18
C ALA A 124 -7.45 -7.68 4.80
N ASP A 125 -8.73 -7.95 4.53
CA ASP A 125 -9.42 -9.12 5.07
C ASP A 125 -8.99 -10.43 4.40
N ILE A 126 -8.54 -10.38 3.13
CA ILE A 126 -7.93 -11.53 2.46
C ILE A 126 -6.63 -11.94 3.18
N LEU A 127 -5.75 -10.98 3.50
CA LEU A 127 -4.53 -11.24 4.26
C LEU A 127 -4.84 -11.77 5.66
N TYR A 128 -5.85 -11.20 6.33
CA TYR A 128 -6.24 -11.65 7.66
C TYR A 128 -6.81 -13.07 7.65
N LEU A 129 -7.70 -13.38 6.70
CA LEU A 129 -8.25 -14.71 6.51
C LEU A 129 -7.14 -15.74 6.28
N ALA A 130 -6.17 -15.40 5.43
CA ALA A 130 -5.01 -16.23 5.18
C ALA A 130 -4.18 -16.45 6.45
N ARG A 131 -3.90 -15.40 7.24
CA ARG A 131 -3.13 -15.53 8.49
C ARG A 131 -3.86 -16.39 9.52
N GLN A 132 -5.19 -16.28 9.63
CA GLN A 132 -5.97 -17.03 10.62
C GLN A 132 -6.11 -18.52 10.30
N LEU A 133 -6.29 -18.87 9.03
CA LEU A 133 -6.63 -20.23 8.61
C LEU A 133 -5.44 -21.01 8.06
N SER A 134 -4.25 -20.40 8.02
CA SER A 134 -3.04 -21.11 7.65
C SER A 134 -2.58 -21.99 8.81
N GLU A 135 -2.24 -23.23 8.48
CA GLU A 135 -1.69 -24.19 9.43
C GLU A 135 -0.17 -24.04 9.45
N LYS A 136 0.48 -24.33 10.57
CA LYS A 136 1.94 -24.48 10.61
C LYS A 136 2.28 -25.95 10.48
N ASP A 137 3.16 -26.29 9.53
CA ASP A 137 3.69 -27.65 9.42
C ASP A 137 4.77 -27.93 10.50
N SER A 138 5.36 -29.13 10.46
CA SER A 138 6.45 -29.52 11.37
C SER A 138 7.66 -28.59 11.31
N ASP A 139 7.89 -27.96 10.17
CA ASP A 139 9.00 -27.02 9.93
C ASP A 139 8.61 -25.58 10.31
N LYS A 140 7.45 -25.39 10.94
CA LYS A 140 6.84 -24.09 11.26
C LYS A 140 6.53 -23.22 10.04
N LYS A 141 6.52 -23.79 8.83
CA LYS A 141 6.11 -23.08 7.62
C LYS A 141 4.60 -23.00 7.54
N LEU A 142 4.09 -21.85 7.10
CA LEU A 142 2.67 -21.70 6.84
C LEU A 142 2.27 -22.56 5.63
N ARG A 143 1.24 -23.38 5.82
CA ARG A 143 0.61 -24.19 4.80
C ARG A 143 -0.87 -23.82 4.67
N MET A 144 -1.30 -23.61 3.45
CA MET A 144 -2.70 -23.32 3.14
C MET A 144 -3.44 -24.60 2.73
N SER A 145 -4.49 -24.95 3.47
CA SER A 145 -5.37 -26.07 3.15
C SER A 145 -6.10 -25.84 1.82
N ALA A 146 -6.57 -26.92 1.18
CA ALA A 146 -7.36 -26.81 -0.06
C ALA A 146 -8.64 -25.98 0.16
N TYR A 147 -9.24 -26.07 1.35
CA TYR A 147 -10.37 -25.25 1.76
C TYR A 147 -10.01 -23.76 1.80
N LEU A 148 -8.88 -23.40 2.42
CA LEU A 148 -8.42 -22.02 2.46
C LEU A 148 -8.14 -21.48 1.06
N LYS A 149 -7.42 -22.23 0.21
CA LYS A 149 -7.14 -21.82 -1.18
C LYS A 149 -8.41 -21.51 -1.96
N ARG A 150 -9.43 -22.37 -1.87
CA ARG A 150 -10.75 -22.14 -2.50
C ARG A 150 -11.42 -20.87 -1.99
N ARG A 151 -11.38 -20.60 -0.68
CA ARG A 151 -11.93 -19.38 -0.09
C ARG A 151 -11.19 -18.13 -0.53
N LEU A 152 -9.86 -18.19 -0.64
CA LEU A 152 -9.05 -17.08 -1.13
C LEU A 152 -9.36 -16.80 -2.60
N ALA A 153 -9.42 -17.83 -3.45
CA ALA A 153 -9.80 -17.68 -4.86
C ALA A 153 -11.16 -17.00 -5.03
N ALA A 154 -12.17 -17.42 -4.26
CA ALA A 154 -13.50 -16.80 -4.30
C ALA A 154 -13.56 -15.33 -3.81
N ARG A 155 -12.58 -14.90 -3.00
CA ARG A 155 -12.44 -13.50 -2.57
C ARG A 155 -11.62 -12.69 -3.56
N LEU A 156 -10.57 -13.28 -4.14
CA LEU A 156 -9.76 -12.70 -5.20
C LEU A 156 -10.58 -12.44 -6.47
N SER A 157 -11.55 -13.30 -6.81
CA SER A 157 -12.43 -13.04 -7.96
C SER A 157 -13.31 -11.78 -7.83
N ARG A 158 -13.35 -11.16 -6.64
CA ARG A 158 -14.12 -9.94 -6.35
C ARG A 158 -13.24 -8.70 -6.22
N ILE A 159 -11.92 -8.85 -6.25
CA ILE A 159 -10.99 -7.73 -6.13
C ILE A 159 -10.59 -7.24 -7.53
N SER A 160 -10.52 -5.93 -7.71
CA SER A 160 -10.05 -5.35 -8.96
C SER A 160 -8.57 -5.69 -9.19
N ASP A 161 -8.21 -5.84 -10.47
CA ASP A 161 -6.85 -6.10 -10.95
C ASP A 161 -6.22 -7.41 -10.44
N ALA A 162 -7.00 -8.35 -9.90
CA ALA A 162 -6.47 -9.68 -9.62
C ALA A 162 -6.18 -10.46 -10.91
N PRO A 163 -5.13 -11.31 -10.91
CA PRO A 163 -4.84 -12.18 -12.05
C PRO A 163 -5.95 -13.23 -12.22
N ASP A 164 -6.20 -13.61 -13.47
CA ASP A 164 -7.12 -14.71 -13.79
C ASP A 164 -6.64 -16.03 -13.16
N ASP A 165 -5.32 -16.24 -13.16
CA ASP A 165 -4.69 -17.31 -12.40
C ASP A 165 -4.55 -16.92 -10.92
N THR A 166 -5.48 -17.41 -10.12
CA THR A 166 -5.48 -17.16 -8.67
C THR A 166 -4.34 -17.85 -7.93
N ASP A 167 -3.64 -18.83 -8.51
CA ASP A 167 -2.56 -19.54 -7.81
C ASP A 167 -1.35 -18.64 -7.55
N GLU A 168 -1.01 -17.74 -8.48
CA GLU A 168 0.05 -16.75 -8.28
C GLU A 168 -0.30 -15.80 -7.13
N ALA A 169 -1.55 -15.30 -7.12
CA ALA A 169 -2.07 -14.43 -6.07
C ALA A 169 -2.10 -15.12 -4.71
N ILE A 170 -2.50 -16.40 -4.64
CA ILE A 170 -2.46 -17.20 -3.42
C ILE A 170 -1.03 -17.41 -2.95
N GLY A 171 -0.09 -17.65 -3.88
CA GLY A 171 1.34 -17.75 -3.59
C GLY A 171 1.90 -16.46 -2.98
N LEU A 172 1.51 -15.30 -3.52
CA LEU A 172 1.84 -13.98 -2.97
C LEU A 172 1.31 -13.81 -1.55
N ILE A 173 0.02 -14.09 -1.34
CA ILE A 173 -0.62 -13.99 -0.02
C ILE A 173 0.11 -14.88 0.99
N SER A 174 0.42 -16.13 0.62
CA SER A 174 1.15 -17.07 1.47
C SER A 174 2.52 -16.54 1.91
N ARG A 175 3.30 -15.95 0.98
CA ARG A 175 4.59 -15.33 1.31
C ARG A 175 4.43 -14.15 2.27
N LEU A 176 3.45 -13.28 2.02
CA LEU A 176 3.16 -12.13 2.87
C LEU A 176 2.78 -12.54 4.30
N VAL A 177 1.82 -13.47 4.44
CA VAL A 177 1.38 -13.89 5.78
C VAL A 177 2.43 -14.69 6.53
N SER A 178 3.42 -15.27 5.84
CA SER A 178 4.57 -15.92 6.48
C SER A 178 5.53 -14.94 7.14
N ASN A 179 5.48 -13.64 6.79
CA ASN A 179 6.37 -12.63 7.37
C ASN A 179 5.79 -12.04 8.67
N GLU A 180 5.95 -12.77 9.78
CA GLU A 180 5.42 -12.38 11.10
C GLU A 180 6.10 -11.13 11.69
N GLN A 181 7.33 -10.82 11.28
CA GLN A 181 8.10 -9.68 11.79
C GLN A 181 7.75 -8.34 11.14
N LEU A 182 7.27 -8.37 9.90
CA LEU A 182 6.97 -7.17 9.12
C LEU A 182 5.49 -6.97 8.85
N LEU A 183 4.64 -7.98 9.07
CA LEU A 183 3.20 -7.90 8.83
C LEU A 183 2.40 -8.10 10.12
N THR A 184 1.88 -7.00 10.64
CA THR A 184 1.07 -6.93 11.87
C THR A 184 -0.40 -6.70 11.53
N PHE A 185 -1.31 -7.37 12.25
CA PHE A 185 -2.76 -7.21 12.07
C PHE A 185 -3.34 -6.41 13.24
N CYS A 186 -4.00 -5.30 12.94
CA CYS A 186 -4.60 -4.41 13.92
C CYS A 186 -6.13 -4.49 13.86
N ASN A 187 -6.76 -4.75 15.01
CA ASN A 187 -8.21 -4.62 15.18
C ASN A 187 -8.58 -3.19 15.55
N THR A 188 -9.16 -2.46 14.61
CA THR A 188 -9.57 -1.07 14.80
C THR A 188 -10.80 -0.90 15.69
N LEU A 189 -11.53 -1.99 16.00
CA LEU A 189 -12.72 -1.98 16.86
C LEU A 189 -12.43 -2.40 18.30
N ALA A 190 -11.28 -3.04 18.55
CA ALA A 190 -10.86 -3.38 19.91
C ALA A 190 -10.33 -2.11 20.60
N ARG A 191 -11.03 -1.61 21.63
CA ARG A 191 -10.71 -0.37 22.37
C ARG A 191 -9.34 -0.34 23.12
N GLY A 192 -8.41 -1.25 22.83
CA GLY A 192 -7.09 -1.31 23.46
C GLY A 192 -5.93 -1.59 22.51
N SER A 193 -6.16 -1.64 21.18
CA SER A 193 -5.13 -2.03 20.19
C SER A 193 -4.06 -0.97 19.90
N PHE A 194 -4.17 0.22 20.50
CA PHE A 194 -3.21 1.32 20.35
C PHE A 194 -2.61 1.78 21.69
N ALA A 195 -2.83 1.03 22.76
CA ALA A 195 -2.25 1.32 24.07
C ALA A 195 -1.09 0.35 24.34
N GLU A 196 0.10 0.74 23.88
CA GLU A 196 1.40 0.41 24.49
C GLU A 196 2.47 1.38 23.98
#